data_AF-A0A316KHR3-F1
#
_entry.id   AF-A0A316KHR3-F1
#
_cell.length_a   1.000
_cell.length_b   1.000
_cell.length_c   1.000
_cell.angle_alpha   90.00
_cell.angle_beta   90.00
_cell.angle_gamma   90.00
#
_symmetry.space_group_name_H-M   'P 1'
#
loop_
_entity.id
_entity.type
_entity.pdbx_description
1 polymer ?
#
loop_
_entity_poly.entity_id
_entity_poly.type
_entity_poly.pdbx_seq_one_letter_code
_entity_poly.pdbx_strand_id
1 'polypeptide(L)'
;MDNEFLDRAQLEKQEAAQKAKEKKATAKKRKKAAKGKGGKAAKRIGPNAFVQILNGEFLTKEFMTKNLGFIFFIIFLMLLVVAKGYYGKELTRDVNTTQGELDEVTSDYFESKARLEEETRRIRLVEQLELQGLKETVNPTKVIRIKKKKED
;
A
#
# COMPACT_ATOMS: atom_id res chain seq x y z
N MET A 1 -4.75 16.10 5.16
CA MET A 1 -4.98 14.71 4.71
C MET A 1 -5.85 14.11 5.80
N ASP A 2 -7.15 14.32 5.66
CA ASP A 2 -8.12 13.91 6.68
C ASP A 2 -8.42 12.43 6.41
N ASN A 3 -7.90 11.57 7.27
CA ASN A 3 -8.25 10.16 7.26
C ASN A 3 -9.61 10.01 7.96
N GLU A 4 -10.69 10.25 7.23
CA GLU A 4 -12.01 9.76 7.61
C GLU A 4 -11.96 8.23 7.60
N PHE A 5 -12.21 7.61 8.76
CA PHE A 5 -12.37 6.18 8.89
C PHE A 5 -13.54 5.74 8.00
N LEU A 6 -13.22 5.04 6.91
CA LEU A 6 -14.20 4.39 6.04
C LEU A 6 -15.02 3.40 6.90
N ASP A 7 -16.34 3.61 6.94
CA ASP A 7 -17.25 2.81 7.75
C ASP A 7 -17.22 1.34 7.29
N ARG A 8 -17.43 0.36 8.18
CA ARG A 8 -17.27 -1.08 7.88
C ARG A 8 -18.09 -1.51 6.65
N ALA A 9 -19.26 -0.91 6.48
CA ALA A 9 -20.13 -1.14 5.33
C ALA A 9 -19.56 -0.62 4.00
N GLN A 10 -18.72 0.42 4.02
CA GLN A 10 -18.04 0.95 2.84
C GLN A 10 -16.85 0.08 2.45
N LEU A 11 -16.09 -0.42 3.43
CA LEU A 11 -15.02 -1.40 3.23
C LEU A 11 -15.57 -2.70 2.62
N GLU A 12 -16.66 -3.24 3.16
CA GLU A 12 -17.30 -4.44 2.61
C GLU A 12 -17.85 -4.24 1.19
N LYS A 13 -18.39 -3.04 0.88
CA LYS A 13 -18.83 -2.69 -0.49
C LYS A 13 -17.66 -2.55 -1.45
N GLN A 14 -16.54 -1.97 -1.03
CA GLN A 14 -15.33 -1.85 -1.85
C GLN A 14 -14.68 -3.22 -2.08
N GLU A 15 -14.60 -4.07 -1.07
CA GLU A 15 -14.13 -5.44 -1.22
C GLU A 15 -15.05 -6.28 -2.11
N ALA A 16 -16.37 -6.15 -1.97
CA ALA A 16 -17.33 -6.84 -2.85
C ALA A 16 -17.21 -6.35 -4.29
N ALA A 17 -16.99 -5.04 -4.51
CA ALA A 17 -16.75 -4.47 -5.84
C ALA A 17 -15.42 -4.93 -6.44
N GLN A 18 -14.36 -5.07 -5.64
CA GLN A 18 -13.07 -5.60 -6.07
C GLN A 18 -13.15 -7.09 -6.40
N LYS A 19 -13.76 -7.90 -5.54
CA LYS A 19 -14.03 -9.34 -5.77
C LYS A 19 -14.90 -9.56 -7.00
N ALA A 20 -15.88 -8.68 -7.27
CA ALA A 20 -16.69 -8.72 -8.49
C ALA A 20 -15.89 -8.34 -9.75
N LYS A 21 -14.96 -7.38 -9.66
CA LYS A 21 -14.05 -7.01 -10.76
C LYS A 21 -13.04 -8.13 -11.07
N GLU A 22 -12.47 -8.79 -10.06
CA GLU A 22 -11.59 -9.96 -10.23
C GLU A 22 -12.32 -11.16 -10.83
N LYS A 23 -13.54 -11.45 -10.38
CA LYS A 23 -14.39 -12.51 -10.98
C LYS A 23 -14.74 -12.21 -12.44
N LYS A 24 -14.97 -10.94 -12.80
CA LYS A 24 -15.19 -10.53 -14.20
C LYS A 24 -13.91 -10.59 -15.05
N ALA A 25 -12.74 -10.27 -14.49
CA ALA A 25 -11.45 -10.35 -15.17
C ALA A 25 -11.02 -11.80 -15.44
N THR A 26 -11.19 -12.68 -14.46
CA THR A 26 -10.90 -14.13 -14.60
C THR A 26 -11.88 -14.83 -15.55
N ALA A 27 -13.16 -14.44 -15.56
CA ALA A 27 -14.14 -14.94 -16.55
C ALA A 27 -13.83 -14.48 -17.99
N LYS A 28 -13.32 -13.25 -18.17
CA LYS A 28 -12.88 -12.71 -19.49
C LYS A 28 -11.61 -13.42 -20.00
N LYS A 29 -10.72 -13.82 -19.09
CA LYS A 29 -9.51 -14.61 -19.41
C LYS A 29 -9.85 -16.06 -19.82
N ARG A 30 -10.86 -16.68 -19.19
CA ARG A 30 -11.34 -18.03 -19.55
C ARG A 30 -12.14 -18.06 -20.88
N LYS A 31 -12.93 -17.03 -21.20
CA LYS A 31 -13.65 -16.96 -22.49
C LYS A 31 -12.75 -16.73 -23.71
N LYS A 32 -11.56 -16.13 -23.54
CA LYS A 32 -10.56 -16.00 -24.63
C LYS A 32 -9.78 -17.29 -24.91
N ALA A 33 -9.70 -18.22 -23.95
CA ALA A 33 -9.02 -19.51 -24.13
C ALA A 33 -9.89 -20.57 -24.84
N ALA A 34 -11.22 -20.43 -24.82
CA ALA A 34 -12.14 -21.42 -25.39
C ALA A 34 -12.61 -21.13 -26.84
N LYS A 35 -12.32 -19.95 -27.42
CA LYS A 35 -12.76 -19.55 -28.77
C LYS A 35 -11.66 -19.65 -29.84
N GLY A 36 -10.74 -20.61 -29.67
CA GLY A 36 -9.56 -20.79 -30.52
C GLY A 36 -9.40 -22.17 -31.14
N LYS A 37 -10.48 -22.95 -31.30
CA LYS A 37 -10.43 -24.24 -32.01
C LYS A 37 -11.60 -24.36 -32.97
N GLY A 38 -11.29 -24.30 -34.26
CA GLY A 38 -12.16 -24.78 -35.34
C GLY A 38 -12.11 -23.96 -36.64
N GLY A 39 -11.25 -24.37 -37.58
CA GLY A 39 -11.59 -24.27 -39.02
C GLY A 39 -10.72 -23.38 -39.92
N LYS A 40 -9.72 -24.00 -40.55
CA LYS A 40 -9.26 -23.85 -41.95
C LYS A 40 -8.90 -22.46 -42.49
N ALA A 41 -7.59 -22.21 -42.63
CA ALA A 41 -6.98 -21.75 -43.88
C ALA A 41 -5.46 -21.91 -43.76
N ALA A 42 -4.86 -22.63 -44.70
CA ALA A 42 -3.41 -22.71 -44.86
C ALA A 42 -2.87 -21.30 -45.12
N LYS A 43 -2.35 -20.64 -44.08
CA LYS A 43 -1.55 -19.42 -44.21
C LYS A 43 -0.15 -19.82 -43.79
N ARG A 44 0.80 -19.78 -44.74
CA ARG A 44 2.20 -20.10 -44.50
C ARG A 44 2.72 -19.23 -43.35
N ILE A 45 2.83 -19.85 -42.17
CA ILE A 45 3.43 -19.23 -40.99
C ILE A 45 4.93 -19.35 -41.23
N GLY A 46 5.57 -18.23 -41.58
CA GLY A 46 7.03 -18.12 -41.54
C GLY A 46 7.53 -18.54 -40.15
N PRO A 47 8.77 -19.03 -40.04
CA PRO A 47 9.23 -19.72 -38.84
C PRO A 47 8.97 -18.86 -37.59
N ASN A 48 8.24 -19.40 -36.62
CA ASN A 48 7.90 -18.71 -35.38
C ASN A 48 9.22 -18.26 -34.70
N ALA A 49 9.40 -16.95 -34.47
CA ALA A 49 10.65 -16.41 -33.92
C ALA A 49 11.08 -17.10 -32.61
N PHE A 50 10.12 -17.50 -31.77
CA PHE A 50 10.38 -18.31 -30.57
C PHE A 50 11.00 -19.68 -30.89
N VAL A 51 10.54 -20.35 -31.96
CA VAL A 51 11.07 -21.65 -32.39
C VAL A 51 12.46 -21.49 -32.99
N GLN A 52 12.72 -20.39 -33.72
CA GLN A 52 14.06 -20.08 -34.23
C GLN A 52 15.07 -19.84 -33.09
N ILE A 53 14.66 -19.16 -32.02
CA ILE A 53 15.49 -18.94 -30.83
C ILE A 53 15.78 -20.27 -30.12
N LEU A 54 14.77 -21.14 -29.94
CA LEU A 54 14.93 -22.44 -29.30
C LEU A 54 15.79 -23.41 -30.12
N ASN A 55 15.70 -23.34 -31.44
CA ASN A 55 16.52 -24.16 -32.34
C ASN A 55 17.98 -23.65 -32.46
N GLY A 56 18.30 -22.49 -31.88
CA GLY A 56 19.65 -21.93 -31.88
C GLY A 56 20.01 -21.09 -33.11
N GLU A 57 19.06 -20.80 -34.01
CA GLU A 57 19.27 -19.95 -35.20
C GLU A 57 19.75 -18.53 -34.80
N PHE A 58 19.37 -18.07 -33.60
CA PHE A 58 19.81 -16.81 -33.01
C PHE A 58 21.33 -16.74 -32.79
N LEU A 59 21.99 -17.87 -32.54
CA LEU A 59 23.42 -17.96 -32.23
C LEU A 59 24.28 -18.00 -33.50
N THR A 60 23.66 -18.05 -34.69
CA THR A 60 24.38 -18.07 -35.96
C THR A 60 25.07 -16.72 -36.22
N LYS A 61 26.25 -16.77 -36.84
CA LYS A 61 27.05 -15.56 -37.14
C LYS A 61 26.27 -14.53 -37.97
N GLU A 62 25.46 -14.98 -38.90
CA GLU A 62 24.70 -14.13 -39.81
C GLU A 62 23.53 -13.43 -39.11
N PHE A 63 22.83 -14.13 -38.21
CA PHE A 63 21.80 -13.51 -37.38
C PHE A 63 22.39 -12.53 -36.36
N MET A 64 23.50 -12.89 -35.72
CA MET A 64 24.16 -12.08 -34.71
C MET A 64 24.74 -10.78 -35.30
N THR A 65 25.39 -10.85 -36.46
CA THR A 65 25.95 -9.66 -37.14
C THR A 65 24.86 -8.74 -37.67
N LYS A 66 23.75 -9.30 -38.17
CA LYS A 66 22.60 -8.51 -38.64
C LYS A 66 21.83 -7.81 -37.51
N ASN A 67 21.84 -8.36 -36.30
CA ASN A 67 21.11 -7.83 -35.14
C ASN A 67 22.01 -7.24 -34.04
N LEU A 68 23.27 -6.93 -34.35
CA LEU A 68 24.30 -6.57 -33.38
C LEU A 68 23.88 -5.38 -32.47
N GLY A 69 23.25 -4.35 -33.04
CA GLY A 69 22.77 -3.21 -32.25
C GLY A 69 21.71 -3.58 -31.21
N PHE A 70 20.83 -4.54 -31.51
CA PHE A 70 19.82 -5.03 -30.57
C PHE A 70 20.44 -5.86 -29.44
N ILE A 71 21.49 -6.64 -29.74
CA ILE A 71 22.23 -7.41 -28.73
C ILE A 71 22.93 -6.46 -27.75
N PHE A 72 23.58 -5.40 -28.25
CA PHE A 72 24.15 -4.35 -27.39
C PHE A 72 23.09 -3.70 -26.50
N PHE A 73 21.90 -3.44 -27.03
CA PHE A 73 20.79 -2.91 -26.25
C PHE A 73 20.37 -3.86 -25.11
N ILE A 74 20.29 -5.17 -25.37
CA ILE A 74 19.97 -6.17 -24.33
C ILE A 74 21.07 -6.21 -23.26
N ILE A 75 22.34 -6.21 -23.65
CA ILE A 75 23.48 -6.20 -22.72
C ILE A 75 23.45 -4.93 -21.86
N PHE A 76 23.22 -3.77 -22.47
CA PHE A 76 23.04 -2.51 -21.76
C PHE A 76 21.87 -2.55 -20.77
N LEU A 77 20.73 -3.13 -21.18
CA LEU A 77 19.59 -3.31 -20.29
C LEU A 77 19.94 -4.24 -19.12
N MET A 78 20.74 -5.28 -19.36
CA MET A 78 21.25 -6.17 -18.31
C MET A 78 22.11 -5.42 -17.28
N LEU A 79 22.99 -4.52 -17.73
CA LEU A 79 23.77 -3.65 -16.86
C LEU A 79 22.87 -2.73 -16.01
N LEU A 80 21.83 -2.14 -16.60
CA LEU A 80 20.85 -1.32 -15.87
C LEU A 80 20.10 -2.12 -14.79
N VAL A 81 19.72 -3.36 -15.09
CA VAL A 81 19.06 -4.23 -14.11
C VAL A 81 19.98 -4.52 -12.93
N VAL A 82 21.25 -4.82 -13.19
CA VAL A 82 22.24 -5.04 -12.13
C VAL A 82 22.43 -3.76 -11.30
N ALA A 83 22.60 -2.60 -11.95
CA ALA A 83 22.75 -1.31 -11.28
C ALA A 83 21.55 -0.99 -10.37
N LYS A 84 20.33 -1.18 -10.86
CA LYS A 84 19.11 -1.06 -10.06
C LYS A 84 19.08 -2.03 -8.88
N GLY A 85 19.57 -3.26 -9.09
CA GLY A 85 19.68 -4.28 -8.04
C GLY A 85 20.54 -3.85 -6.85
N TYR A 86 21.61 -3.08 -7.08
CA TYR A 86 22.42 -2.52 -6.00
C TYR A 86 21.69 -1.42 -5.22
N TYR A 87 21.00 -0.51 -5.90
CA TYR A 87 20.24 0.57 -5.27
C TYR A 87 19.15 0.07 -4.31
N GLY A 88 18.51 -1.08 -4.62
CA GLY A 88 17.50 -1.66 -3.75
C GLY A 88 18.02 -2.07 -2.37
N LYS A 89 19.31 -2.42 -2.25
CA LYS A 89 19.91 -2.83 -0.97
C LYS A 89 20.11 -1.63 -0.05
N GLU A 90 20.60 -0.52 -0.60
CA GLU A 90 20.79 0.72 0.15
C GLU A 90 19.44 1.28 0.60
N LEU A 91 18.46 1.35 -0.31
CA LEU A 91 17.12 1.81 0.01
C LEU A 91 16.46 0.97 1.12
N THR A 92 16.59 -0.35 1.06
CA THR A 92 16.04 -1.22 2.12
C THR A 92 16.73 -0.97 3.46
N ARG A 93 18.04 -0.69 3.46
CA ARG A 93 18.78 -0.41 4.68
C ARG A 93 18.33 0.91 5.30
N ASP A 94 18.21 1.96 4.48
CA ASP A 94 17.75 3.28 4.94
C ASP A 94 16.33 3.21 5.49
N VAL A 95 15.42 2.52 4.80
CA VAL A 95 14.05 2.30 5.29
C VAL A 95 14.03 1.61 6.65
N ASN A 96 14.85 0.57 6.84
CA ASN A 96 14.91 -0.13 8.11
C ASN A 96 15.48 0.75 9.23
N THR A 97 16.51 1.55 8.95
CA THR A 97 17.07 2.50 9.92
C THR A 97 16.05 3.57 10.31
N THR A 98 15.41 4.21 9.33
CA THR A 98 14.36 5.21 9.59
C THR A 98 13.17 4.63 10.34
N GLN A 99 12.78 3.39 10.07
CA GLN A 99 11.72 2.74 10.84
C GLN A 99 12.14 2.54 12.30
N GLY A 100 13.39 2.14 12.56
CA GLY A 100 13.92 2.03 13.91
C GLY A 100 13.92 3.35 14.67
N GLU A 101 14.37 4.43 14.03
CA GLU A 101 14.33 5.79 14.60
C GLU A 101 12.90 6.24 14.90
N LEU A 102 11.96 5.93 14.00
CA LEU A 102 10.54 6.25 14.19
C LEU A 102 9.95 5.49 15.38
N ASP A 103 10.29 4.21 15.54
CA ASP A 103 9.81 3.37 16.64
C ASP A 103 10.39 3.85 17.99
N GLU A 104 11.63 4.32 18.01
CA GLU A 104 12.28 4.93 19.19
C GLU A 104 11.58 6.23 19.60
N VAL A 105 11.40 7.17 18.67
CA VAL A 105 10.69 8.44 18.93
C VAL A 105 9.24 8.19 19.36
N THR A 106 8.60 7.18 18.78
CA THR A 106 7.22 6.80 19.13
C THR A 106 7.15 6.23 20.55
N SER A 107 8.13 5.42 20.94
CA SER A 107 8.26 4.91 22.31
C SER A 107 8.43 6.04 23.32
N ASP A 108 9.32 6.99 23.05
CA ASP A 108 9.57 8.17 23.90
C ASP A 108 8.32 9.05 24.03
N TYR A 109 7.59 9.24 22.92
CA TYR A 109 6.32 9.95 22.92
C TYR A 109 5.29 9.27 23.81
N PHE A 110 5.13 7.94 23.69
CA PHE A 110 4.19 7.19 24.52
C PHE A 110 4.56 7.21 25.98
N GLU A 111 5.85 7.09 26.32
CA GLU A 111 6.31 7.23 27.70
C GLU A 111 6.00 8.62 28.26
N SER A 112 6.35 9.67 27.53
CA SER A 112 6.12 11.06 27.95
C SER A 112 4.63 11.35 28.11
N LYS A 113 3.80 10.85 27.20
CA LYS A 113 2.34 10.95 27.27
C LYS A 113 1.80 10.20 28.48
N ALA A 114 2.26 8.97 28.73
CA ALA A 114 1.84 8.18 29.88
C ALA A 114 2.23 8.87 31.20
N ARG A 115 3.42 9.46 31.28
CA ARG A 115 3.84 10.27 32.44
C ARG A 115 2.92 11.46 32.66
N LEU A 116 2.59 12.20 31.61
CA LEU A 116 1.66 13.33 31.69
C LEU A 116 0.26 12.90 32.14
N GLU A 117 -0.27 11.82 31.58
CA GLU A 117 -1.57 11.26 31.99
C GLU A 117 -1.56 10.78 33.44
N GLU A 118 -0.45 10.21 33.89
CA GLU A 118 -0.29 9.76 35.27
C GLU A 118 -0.23 10.93 36.25
N GLU A 119 0.49 12.01 35.92
CA GLU A 119 0.53 13.24 36.72
C GLU A 119 -0.81 14.00 36.72
N THR A 120 -1.49 14.06 35.57
CA THR A 120 -2.80 14.71 35.43
C THR A 120 -3.98 13.82 35.80
N ARG A 121 -3.72 12.63 36.37
CA ARG A 121 -4.76 11.73 36.86
C ARG A 121 -5.56 12.42 37.96
N ARG A 122 -6.89 12.37 37.86
CA ARG A 122 -7.84 12.99 38.80
C ARG A 122 -7.49 12.75 40.28
N ILE A 123 -7.19 11.51 40.65
CA ILE A 123 -6.85 11.15 42.04
C ILE A 123 -5.57 11.86 42.51
N ARG A 124 -4.52 11.83 41.67
CA ARG A 124 -3.24 12.47 41.98
C ARG A 124 -3.37 13.99 42.07
N LEU A 125 -4.14 14.59 41.17
CA LEU A 125 -4.42 16.02 41.19
C LEU A 125 -5.19 16.44 42.45
N VAL A 126 -6.18 15.65 42.88
CA VAL A 126 -6.91 15.92 44.13
C VAL A 126 -5.95 15.87 45.32
N GLU A 127 -5.13 14.84 45.45
CA GLU A 127 -4.13 14.73 46.53
C GLU A 127 -3.14 15.90 46.55
N GLN A 128 -2.64 16.33 45.38
CA GLN A 128 -1.70 17.45 45.28
C GLN A 128 -2.35 18.81 45.57
N LEU A 129 -3.59 19.02 45.13
CA LEU A 129 -4.33 20.28 45.29
C LEU A 129 -4.99 20.41 46.67
N GLU A 130 -5.23 19.30 47.37
CA GLU A 130 -5.70 19.30 48.76
C GLU A 130 -4.72 20.02 49.69
N LEU A 131 -3.41 19.88 49.47
CA LEU A 131 -2.36 20.61 50.20
C LEU A 131 -2.49 22.13 50.04
N GLN A 132 -3.03 22.60 48.91
CA GLN A 132 -3.27 24.01 48.63
C GLN A 132 -4.67 24.47 49.07
N GLY A 133 -5.48 23.58 49.66
CA GLY A 133 -6.83 23.87 50.14
C GLY A 133 -7.90 23.87 49.04
N LEU A 134 -7.57 23.44 47.81
CA LEU A 134 -8.53 23.32 46.73
C LEU A 134 -9.28 21.97 46.84
N LYS A 135 -10.60 22.00 46.65
CA LYS A 135 -11.47 20.81 46.68
C LYS A 135 -12.18 20.64 45.36
N GLU A 136 -12.33 19.38 44.95
CA GLU A 136 -13.02 19.06 43.71
C GLU A 136 -14.53 19.33 43.81
N THR A 137 -15.11 19.92 42.76
CA THR A 137 -16.57 20.09 42.65
C THR A 137 -17.23 18.77 42.29
N VAL A 138 -18.14 18.32 43.15
CA VAL A 138 -18.97 17.11 42.93
C VAL A 138 -20.32 17.46 42.27
N ASN A 139 -20.64 18.75 42.18
CA ASN A 139 -21.95 19.20 41.72
C ASN A 139 -22.04 19.13 40.18
N PRO A 140 -23.05 18.48 39.60
CA PRO A 140 -23.21 18.44 38.15
C PRO A 140 -23.43 19.84 37.55
N THR A 141 -22.96 20.01 36.31
CA THR A 141 -23.13 21.28 35.57
C THR A 141 -24.62 21.54 35.33
N LYS A 142 -25.12 22.68 35.82
CA LYS A 142 -26.50 23.12 35.57
C LYS A 142 -26.56 23.88 34.25
N VAL A 143 -27.28 23.34 33.28
CA VAL A 143 -27.60 24.04 32.02
C VAL A 143 -28.88 24.86 32.16
N ILE A 144 -28.79 26.16 31.89
CA ILE A 144 -29.97 27.05 31.85
C ILE A 144 -30.51 27.03 30.41
N ARG A 145 -31.69 26.43 30.20
CA ARG A 145 -32.37 26.44 28.89
C ARG A 145 -33.48 27.49 28.88
N ILE A 146 -33.43 28.41 27.94
CA ILE A 146 -34.47 29.42 27.72
C ILE A 146 -35.65 28.73 27.02
N LYS A 147 -36.84 28.70 27.64
CA LYS A 147 -38.06 28.23 26.97
C LYS A 147 -38.59 29.33 26.07
N LYS A 148 -38.54 29.14 24.74
CA LYS A 148 -39.30 29.99 23.81
C LYS A 148 -40.79 29.67 23.98
N LYS A 149 -41.57 30.64 24.43
CA LYS A 149 -43.02 30.59 24.49
C LYS A 149 -43.53 30.48 23.04
N LYS A 150 -44.27 29.42 22.71
CA LYS A 150 -45.05 29.38 21.46
C LYS A 150 -46.21 30.36 21.64
N GLU A 151 -46.28 31.36 20.79
CA GLU A 151 -47.50 32.15 20.58
C GLU A 151 -48.45 31.27 19.76
N ASP A 152 -49.63 31.02 20.33
CA ASP A 152 -50.76 30.33 19.68
C ASP A 152 -51.49 31.30 18.74
#